data_AF-A0A7W6DJ67-F1
#
_entry.id   AF-A0A7W6DJ67-F1
#
_cell.length_a   1.000
_cell.length_b   1.000
_cell.length_c   1.000
_cell.angle_alpha   90.00
_cell.angle_beta   90.00
_cell.angle_gamma   90.00
#
_symmetry.space_group_name_H-M   'P 1'
#
loop_
_entity.id
_entity.type
_entity.pdbx_description
1 polymer ?
#
loop_
_entity_poly.entity_id
_entity_poly.type
_entity_poly.pdbx_seq_one_letter_code
_entity_poly.pdbx_strand_id
1 'polypeptide(L)'
;MLETELPDRVRDWNAQLGDLTWSTVDWMTHQSSLNGERARIDADARCRAVIALEDPGVYNWLDPGGNRQRAIMLRWTEASSGPPPSLRTVRLDSLCDALPRDTPMVDAMEWEKSLRQRRTAFQMRRRW
;
A
#
# COMPACT_ATOMS: atom_id res chain seq x y z
N MET A 1 -9.18 -4.96 -2.67
CA MET A 1 -9.00 -3.51 -2.85
C MET A 1 -9.39 -2.81 -1.57
N LEU A 2 -8.45 -2.07 -0.98
CA LEU A 2 -8.64 -1.15 0.12
C LEU A 2 -8.96 0.23 -0.45
N GLU A 3 -9.96 0.90 0.11
CA GLU A 3 -10.26 2.31 -0.19
C GLU A 3 -10.49 3.06 1.11
N THR A 4 -9.91 4.24 1.25
CA THR A 4 -10.13 5.11 2.40
C THR A 4 -10.07 6.57 1.99
N GLU A 5 -10.90 7.39 2.63
CA GLU A 5 -10.77 8.85 2.59
C GLU A 5 -9.57 9.29 3.44
N LEU A 6 -9.05 10.48 3.17
CA LEU A 6 -8.02 11.08 4.01
C LEU A 6 -8.65 12.10 4.98
N PRO A 7 -8.21 12.18 6.24
CA PRO A 7 -8.61 13.26 7.14
C PRO A 7 -8.19 14.63 6.59
N ASP A 8 -9.02 15.66 6.80
CA ASP A 8 -8.72 17.05 6.40
C ASP A 8 -7.38 17.55 6.93
N ARG A 9 -6.99 17.13 8.14
CA ARG A 9 -5.68 17.36 8.72
C ARG A 9 -5.13 16.05 9.27
N VAL A 10 -3.92 15.71 8.88
CA VAL A 10 -3.19 14.56 9.40
C VAL A 10 -1.70 14.84 9.36
N ARG A 11 -0.97 14.52 10.44
CA ARG A 11 0.48 14.67 10.46
C ARG A 11 1.16 13.58 9.64
N ASP A 12 0.74 12.33 9.86
CA ASP A 12 1.20 11.16 9.11
C ASP A 12 0.16 10.04 9.19
N TRP A 13 0.19 9.15 8.21
CA TRP A 13 -0.67 7.97 8.19
C TRP A 13 0.01 6.82 7.47
N ASN A 14 -0.39 5.59 7.80
CA ASN A 14 0.10 4.42 7.09
C ASN A 14 -0.90 3.28 7.05
N ALA A 15 -0.91 2.55 5.94
CA ALA A 15 -1.55 1.26 5.79
C ALA A 15 -0.46 0.18 5.75
N GLN A 16 -0.56 -0.83 6.59
CA GLN A 16 0.45 -1.90 6.66
C GLN A 16 -0.18 -3.28 6.80
N LEU A 17 0.47 -4.27 6.19
CA LEU A 17 0.18 -5.67 6.38
C LEU A 17 1.00 -6.22 7.54
N GLY A 18 0.31 -6.93 8.44
CA GLY A 18 0.92 -7.74 9.49
C GLY A 18 0.52 -9.19 9.33
N ASP A 19 1.28 -10.10 9.93
CA ASP A 19 0.77 -11.45 10.17
C ASP A 19 -0.37 -11.43 11.21
N LEU A 20 -0.98 -12.59 11.46
CA LEU A 20 -2.09 -12.69 12.40
C LEU A 20 -1.70 -12.45 13.87
N THR A 21 -0.40 -12.41 14.16
CA THR A 21 0.17 -12.06 15.48
C THR A 21 0.67 -10.62 15.53
N TRP A 22 0.39 -9.82 14.49
CA TRP A 22 0.84 -8.43 14.33
C TRP A 22 2.35 -8.26 14.10
N SER A 23 3.06 -9.31 13.69
CA SER A 23 4.45 -9.16 13.24
C SER A 23 4.49 -8.58 11.83
N THR A 24 5.50 -7.76 11.57
CA THR A 24 5.69 -7.10 10.27
C THR A 24 6.03 -8.13 9.19
N VAL A 25 5.37 -8.05 8.04
CA VAL A 25 5.80 -8.77 6.82
C VAL A 25 7.16 -8.24 6.37
N ASP A 26 8.01 -9.07 5.75
CA ASP A 26 9.32 -8.62 5.23
C ASP A 26 9.17 -7.40 4.31
N TRP A 27 9.43 -6.23 4.87
CA TRP A 27 9.28 -4.95 4.20
C TRP A 27 10.52 -4.54 3.40
N MET A 28 11.60 -5.34 3.46
CA MET A 28 12.83 -5.08 2.72
C MET A 28 12.70 -5.51 1.27
N THR A 29 11.97 -6.60 1.04
CA THR A 29 11.77 -7.21 -0.28
C THR A 29 10.35 -7.09 -0.80
N HIS A 30 9.37 -6.83 0.08
CA HIS A 30 7.97 -6.63 -0.28
C HIS A 30 7.50 -5.22 0.09
N GLN A 31 6.64 -4.63 -0.75
CA GLN A 31 5.90 -3.42 -0.40
C GLN A 31 4.72 -3.82 0.50
N SER A 32 5.00 -4.14 1.76
CA SER A 32 3.98 -4.54 2.73
C SER A 32 3.31 -3.36 3.44
N SER A 33 3.73 -2.13 3.15
CA SER A 33 3.14 -0.91 3.71
C SER A 33 3.21 0.30 2.76
N LEU A 34 2.26 1.20 2.96
CA LEU A 34 2.13 2.51 2.30
C LEU A 34 1.96 3.58 3.39
N ASN A 35 2.45 4.78 3.11
CA ASN A 35 2.29 5.95 3.98
C ASN A 35 2.04 7.21 3.14
N GLY A 36 1.81 8.36 3.77
CA GLY A 36 1.51 9.61 3.07
C GLY A 36 2.56 10.06 2.04
N GLU A 37 3.83 9.67 2.22
CA GLU A 37 4.92 10.00 1.28
C GLU A 37 4.98 9.05 0.08
N ARG A 38 4.52 7.80 0.25
CA ARG A 38 4.68 6.71 -0.72
C ARG A 38 3.37 6.28 -1.36
N ALA A 39 2.23 6.71 -0.85
CA ALA A 39 0.96 6.46 -1.50
C ALA A 39 0.72 7.49 -2.61
N ARG A 40 0.03 7.08 -3.67
CA ARG A 40 -0.55 7.99 -4.66
C ARG A 40 -2.03 8.16 -4.37
N ILE A 41 -2.47 9.40 -4.31
CA ILE A 41 -3.87 9.74 -4.06
C ILE A 41 -4.52 9.97 -5.41
N ASP A 42 -5.67 9.34 -5.63
CA ASP A 42 -6.45 9.54 -6.86
C ASP A 42 -7.06 10.95 -6.87
N ALA A 43 -7.50 11.42 -8.04
CA ALA A 43 -8.03 12.78 -8.23
C ALA A 43 -9.29 13.09 -7.39
N ASP A 44 -9.98 12.06 -6.90
CA ASP A 44 -11.12 12.18 -5.99
C ASP A 44 -10.72 12.27 -4.50
N ALA A 45 -9.43 12.52 -4.22
CA ALA A 45 -8.84 12.66 -2.89
C ALA A 45 -8.93 11.40 -2.00
N ARG A 46 -9.13 10.22 -2.60
CA ARG A 46 -9.14 8.94 -1.89
C ARG A 46 -7.81 8.20 -2.08
N CYS A 47 -7.42 7.46 -1.06
CA CYS A 47 -6.34 6.49 -1.17
C CYS A 47 -6.93 5.11 -1.49
N ARG A 48 -6.56 4.56 -2.65
CA ARG A 48 -6.87 3.19 -3.03
C ARG A 48 -5.61 2.35 -3.08
N ALA A 49 -5.64 1.18 -2.44
CA ALA A 49 -4.55 0.21 -2.48
C ALA A 49 -5.05 -1.17 -2.88
N VAL A 50 -4.27 -1.88 -3.66
CA VAL A 50 -4.57 -3.25 -4.09
C VAL A 50 -3.74 -4.20 -3.25
N ILE A 51 -4.38 -5.21 -2.66
CA ILE A 51 -3.69 -6.28 -1.94
C ILE A 51 -3.79 -7.50 -2.84
N ALA A 52 -2.65 -7.97 -3.33
CA ALA A 52 -2.56 -9.07 -4.29
C ALA A 52 -1.25 -9.85 -4.08
N LEU A 53 -1.27 -11.15 -4.38
CA LEU A 53 -0.08 -12.02 -4.31
C LEU A 53 0.83 -11.87 -5.53
N GLU A 54 0.26 -11.47 -6.66
CA GLU A 54 0.93 -11.25 -7.92
C GLU A 54 0.86 -9.76 -8.25
N ASP A 55 1.81 -9.29 -9.05
CA ASP A 55 1.90 -7.89 -9.46
C ASP A 55 0.61 -7.44 -10.16
N PRO A 56 -0.16 -6.52 -9.55
CA PRO A 56 -1.39 -6.01 -10.13
C PRO A 56 -1.16 -4.86 -11.13
N GLY A 57 0.09 -4.42 -11.34
CA GLY A 57 0.44 -3.32 -12.23
C GLY A 57 0.03 -1.93 -11.72
N VAL A 58 -0.31 -1.79 -10.44
CA VAL A 58 -0.70 -0.51 -9.82
C VAL A 58 0.35 -0.04 -8.82
N TYR A 59 0.53 1.28 -8.71
CA TYR A 59 1.53 1.87 -7.82
C TYR A 59 1.28 1.55 -6.33
N ASN A 60 0.03 1.68 -5.90
CA ASN A 60 -0.39 1.41 -4.51
C ASN A 60 -0.67 -0.09 -4.29
N TRP A 61 0.31 -0.93 -4.59
CA TRP A 61 0.25 -2.35 -4.29
C TRP A 61 0.73 -2.64 -2.86
N LEU A 62 -0.01 -3.46 -2.13
CA LEU A 62 0.39 -4.05 -0.86
C LEU A 62 0.62 -5.55 -1.08
N ASP A 63 1.89 -5.96 -1.05
CA ASP A 63 2.30 -7.35 -1.23
C ASP A 63 2.30 -8.10 0.12
N PRO A 64 1.46 -9.15 0.29
CA PRO A 64 1.36 -9.91 1.53
C PRO A 64 2.52 -10.88 1.75
N GLY A 65 3.50 -10.96 0.84
CA GLY A 65 4.68 -11.82 0.95
C GLY A 65 4.31 -13.29 0.87
N GLY A 66 3.59 -13.67 -0.19
CA GLY A 66 3.20 -15.07 -0.47
C GLY A 66 2.11 -15.66 0.42
N ASN A 67 1.56 -14.88 1.37
CA ASN A 67 0.59 -15.39 2.35
C ASN A 67 -0.83 -14.91 2.05
N ARG A 68 -1.79 -15.84 2.09
CA ARG A 68 -3.20 -15.58 1.77
C ARG A 68 -3.99 -14.96 2.92
N GLN A 69 -3.46 -15.04 4.14
CA GLN A 69 -4.08 -14.52 5.35
C GLN A 69 -3.12 -13.54 6.03
N ARG A 70 -3.56 -12.29 6.13
CA ARG A 70 -2.82 -11.20 6.75
C ARG A 70 -3.80 -10.28 7.48
N ALA A 71 -3.33 -9.64 8.54
CA ALA A 71 -4.02 -8.53 9.15
C ALA A 71 -3.64 -7.24 8.41
N ILE A 72 -4.58 -6.30 8.31
CA ILE A 72 -4.31 -4.95 7.82
C ILE A 72 -4.51 -3.95 8.95
N MET A 73 -3.56 -3.05 9.12
CA MET A 73 -3.66 -1.93 10.05
C MET A 73 -3.59 -0.62 9.28
N LEU A 74 -4.59 0.24 9.51
CA LEU A 74 -4.58 1.62 9.08
C LEU A 74 -4.38 2.49 10.31
N ARG A 75 -3.35 3.34 10.29
CA ARG A 75 -2.99 4.22 11.38
C ARG A 75 -3.06 5.66 10.93
N TRP A 76 -3.73 6.48 11.72
CA TRP A 76 -3.80 7.93 11.61
C TRP A 76 -3.05 8.56 12.77
N THR A 77 -2.03 9.39 12.51
CA THR A 77 -1.25 10.06 13.54
C THR A 77 -1.60 11.54 13.56
N GLU A 78 -2.07 12.03 14.71
CA GLU A 78 -2.49 13.43 14.91
C GLU A 78 -3.47 13.91 13.83
N ALA A 79 -4.49 13.08 13.56
CA ALA A 79 -5.49 13.36 12.54
C ALA A 79 -6.75 14.04 13.12
N SER A 80 -7.41 14.86 12.30
CA SER A 80 -8.71 15.46 12.62
C SER A 80 -9.84 14.45 12.68
N SER A 81 -9.71 13.33 11.97
CA SER A 81 -10.70 12.25 11.92
C SER A 81 -10.01 10.92 11.61
N GLY A 82 -10.75 9.81 11.79
CA GLY A 82 -10.32 8.47 11.41
C GLY A 82 -11.35 7.85 10.45
N PRO A 83 -11.34 8.23 9.16
CA PRO A 83 -12.33 7.73 8.21
C PRO A 83 -12.22 6.20 8.11
N PRO A 84 -13.37 5.48 8.13
CA PRO A 84 -13.35 4.03 8.06
C PRO A 84 -12.88 3.58 6.67
N PRO A 85 -11.94 2.63 6.58
CA PRO A 85 -11.61 2.03 5.30
C PRO A 85 -12.73 1.08 4.85
N SER A 86 -12.88 0.94 3.54
CA SER A 86 -13.66 -0.13 2.92
C SER A 86 -12.74 -1.15 2.27
N LEU A 87 -13.15 -2.42 2.29
CA LEU A 87 -12.46 -3.53 1.65
C LEU A 87 -13.45 -4.26 0.75
N ARG A 88 -13.06 -4.45 -0.52
CA ARG A 88 -13.82 -5.28 -1.46
C ARG A 88 -12.90 -6.18 -2.28
N THR A 89 -13.40 -7.36 -2.63
CA THR A 89 -12.72 -8.27 -3.56
C THR A 89 -12.99 -7.85 -4.99
N VAL A 90 -11.96 -7.89 -5.83
CA VAL A 90 -12.03 -7.58 -7.25
C VAL A 90 -11.24 -8.67 -7.98
N ARG A 91 -11.73 -9.10 -9.14
CA ARG A 91 -10.94 -9.99 -10.00
C ARG A 91 -9.77 -9.22 -10.59
N LEU A 92 -8.60 -9.86 -10.68
CA LEU A 92 -7.38 -9.21 -11.16
C LEU A 92 -7.52 -8.73 -12.62
N ASP A 93 -8.20 -9.52 -13.46
CA ASP A 93 -8.46 -9.19 -14.87
C ASP A 93 -9.48 -8.05 -15.08
N SER A 94 -10.25 -7.70 -14.05
CA SER A 94 -11.19 -6.57 -14.06
C SER A 94 -10.70 -5.41 -13.19
N LEU A 95 -9.43 -5.43 -12.76
CA LEU A 95 -8.91 -4.45 -11.81
C LEU A 95 -8.88 -3.04 -12.40
N CYS A 96 -8.49 -2.90 -13.67
CA CYS A 96 -8.46 -1.61 -14.36
C CYS A 96 -9.84 -0.97 -14.46
N ASP A 97 -10.91 -1.76 -14.64
CA ASP A 97 -12.29 -1.25 -14.67
C ASP A 97 -12.80 -0.85 -13.29
N ALA A 98 -12.22 -1.43 -12.24
CA ALA A 98 -12.61 -1.19 -10.86
C ALA A 98 -11.90 0.00 -10.22
N LEU A 99 -10.83 0.51 -10.84
CA LEU A 99 -10.04 1.65 -10.38
C LEU A 99 -10.38 2.91 -11.18
N PRO A 100 -10.22 4.11 -10.59
CA PRO A 100 -10.22 5.35 -11.35
C PRO A 100 -9.22 5.32 -12.51
N ARG A 101 -9.54 6.01 -13.61
CA ARG A 101 -8.70 6.03 -14.82
C ARG A 101 -7.35 6.71 -14.62
N ASP A 102 -7.26 7.55 -13.61
CA ASP A 102 -6.07 8.30 -13.21
C ASP A 102 -5.22 7.56 -12.17
N THR A 103 -5.64 6.38 -11.71
CA THR A 103 -4.83 5.56 -10.80
C THR A 103 -3.49 5.24 -11.45
N PRO A 104 -2.35 5.59 -10.81
CA PRO A 104 -1.04 5.39 -11.41
C PRO A 104 -0.73 3.89 -11.59
N MET A 105 -0.51 3.51 -12.84
CA MET A 105 -0.03 2.20 -13.21
C MET A 105 1.50 2.17 -13.18
N VAL A 106 2.07 0.99 -12.94
CA VAL A 106 3.51 0.75 -12.87
C VAL A 106 3.81 -0.50 -13.65
N ASP A 107 4.82 -0.47 -14.52
CA ASP A 107 5.25 -1.67 -15.22
C ASP A 107 6.15 -2.56 -14.33
N ALA A 108 6.33 -3.81 -14.75
CA ALA A 108 7.12 -4.78 -13.97
C ALA A 108 8.59 -4.34 -13.76
N MET A 109 9.17 -3.59 -14.69
CA MET A 109 10.57 -3.14 -14.61
C MET A 109 10.73 -1.97 -13.63
N GLU A 110 9.81 -1.02 -13.66
CA GLU A 110 9.69 0.06 -12.69
C GLU A 110 9.44 -0.48 -11.28
N TRP A 111 8.58 -1.49 -11.17
CA TRP A 111 8.33 -2.18 -9.92
C TRP A 111 9.60 -2.84 -9.36
N GLU A 112 10.29 -3.63 -10.18
CA GLU A 112 11.53 -4.30 -9.78
C GLU A 112 12.61 -3.28 -9.37
N LYS A 113 12.70 -2.15 -10.08
CA LYS A 113 13.57 -1.04 -9.72
C LYS A 113 13.20 -0.46 -8.35
N SER A 114 11.90 -0.29 -8.08
CA SER A 114 11.39 0.19 -6.79
C SER A 114 11.75 -0.75 -5.63
N LEU A 115 11.59 -2.07 -5.81
CA LEU A 115 12.00 -3.06 -4.82
C LEU A 115 13.52 -3.07 -4.59
N ARG A 116 14.32 -2.96 -5.66
CA ARG A 116 15.78 -2.83 -5.53
C ARG A 116 16.18 -1.59 -4.72
N GLN A 117 15.58 -0.44 -5.02
CA GLN A 117 15.83 0.81 -4.30
C GLN A 117 15.51 0.67 -2.80
N ARG A 118 14.40 0.02 -2.46
CA ARG A 118 14.03 -0.27 -1.06
C ARG A 118 15.09 -1.10 -0.35
N ARG A 119 15.54 -2.19 -1.00
CA ARG A 119 16.58 -3.07 -0.45
C ARG A 119 17.90 -2.33 -0.24
N THR A 120 18.33 -1.52 -1.20
CA THR A 120 19.55 -0.71 -1.07
C THR A 120 19.42 0.36 0.01
N ALA A 121 18.29 1.08 0.07
CA ALA A 121 18.04 2.09 1.10
C ALA A 121 18.09 1.48 2.51
N PHE A 122 17.58 0.26 2.67
CA PHE A 122 17.70 -0.49 3.91
C PHE A 122 19.16 -0.80 4.28
N GLN A 123 19.95 -1.33 3.33
CA GLN A 123 21.36 -1.65 3.56
C GLN A 123 22.20 -0.42 3.92
N MET A 124 21.87 0.73 3.33
CA MET A 124 22.54 2.00 3.60
C MET A 124 22.04 2.71 4.86
N ARG A 125 20.95 2.22 5.47
CA ARG A 125 20.40 2.83 6.68
C ARG A 125 21.38 2.60 7.83
N ARG A 126 22.10 3.65 8.20
CA ARG A 126 22.95 3.66 9.40
C ARG A 126 22.08 3.34 10.61
N ARG A 127 22.33 2.18 11.20
CA ARG A 127 21.85 1.85 12.54
C ARG A 127 22.89 2.43 13.48
N TRP A 128 22.43 3.32 14.35
CA TRP A 128 23.24 4.05 15.33
C TRP A 128 24.17 3.12 16.11
#